data_AF-A0A1Y2IFI2-F1
#
_entry.id   AF-A0A1Y2IFI2-F1
#
_cell.length_a   1.000
_cell.length_b   1.000
_cell.length_c   1.000
_cell.angle_alpha   90.00
_cell.angle_beta   90.00
_cell.angle_gamma   90.00
#
_symmetry.space_group_name_H-M   'P 1'
#
loop_
_entity.id
_entity.type
_entity.pdbx_description
1 polymer ?
#
loop_
_entity_poly.entity_id
_entity_poly.type
_entity_poly.pdbx_seq_one_letter_code
_entity_poly.pdbx_strand_id
1 'polypeptide(L)'
;MFPTSSLLLTSLFALVPYVSAHGFVADVAIDGKSYDGNAVGPSPSIDSPIRSINNNGPVKSVTDPNLACGLGSTAGAVVAPANPGSTISFHWLSGNALPGQNWIHEVGPVLTYMAKCEGTTCDKFDATNAQWFKIAEDGKVNSTTWVQKDVIAAGKPYTTKIPENLEPGQYLIRNEIISLQGAQNPGGAEFYPSCTQLNIGGNGNLVPNATTKTADLYRADDSGIRVDVFTPGPPYVMPGPPIAALVPDNGQNSDSGDNTSPSASSQDPSSATPSTSAMSSGSVSVADNAPNQCACGNSQPAASSSGTDAAARSSPTVSSASSSPTSEGGPANDAQSTGLDDSANVVGVAATTLSGDASTSSSASGVNGCGQSPASRRRRFVRRSASSGHA
;
A
#
# COMPACT_ATOMS: atom_id res chain seq x y z
N MET A 1 -13.60 66.04 23.35
CA MET A 1 -13.95 65.08 22.27
C MET A 1 -12.69 64.32 21.91
N PHE A 2 -12.71 63.00 21.98
CA PHE A 2 -11.67 62.14 21.40
C PHE A 2 -12.37 61.23 20.36
N PRO A 3 -11.82 61.07 19.14
CA PRO A 3 -12.44 60.24 18.13
C PRO A 3 -12.19 58.76 18.41
N THR A 4 -13.24 58.02 18.75
CA THR A 4 -13.22 56.55 18.74
C THR A 4 -13.33 56.06 17.30
N SER A 5 -12.19 55.78 16.65
CA SER A 5 -12.17 55.09 15.36
C SER A 5 -12.15 53.58 15.55
N SER A 6 -13.15 52.91 14.99
CA SER A 6 -13.43 51.48 15.18
C SER A 6 -12.49 50.55 14.41
N LEU A 7 -12.41 49.31 14.93
CA LEU A 7 -12.19 48.04 14.24
C LEU A 7 -11.33 48.03 12.97
N LEU A 8 -10.22 47.29 13.05
CA LEU A 8 -9.89 46.28 12.04
C LEU A 8 -9.33 45.03 12.75
N LEU A 9 -10.23 44.27 13.38
CA LEU A 9 -9.88 42.99 14.01
C LEU A 9 -9.70 41.95 12.90
N THR A 10 -8.49 41.88 12.34
CA THR A 10 -8.13 40.91 11.30
C THR A 10 -8.19 39.51 11.89
N SER A 11 -9.30 38.81 11.66
CA SER A 11 -9.43 37.38 11.94
C SER A 11 -8.51 36.62 10.99
N LEU A 12 -7.26 36.44 11.43
CA LEU A 12 -6.26 35.65 10.73
C LEU A 12 -6.67 34.18 10.85
N PHE A 13 -7.47 33.72 9.89
CA PHE A 13 -7.80 32.31 9.74
C PHE A 13 -6.49 31.52 9.70
N ALA A 14 -6.24 30.72 10.75
CA ALA A 14 -5.12 29.81 10.79
C ALA A 14 -5.41 28.67 9.82
N LEU A 15 -5.02 28.85 8.54
CA LEU A 15 -4.90 27.75 7.59
C LEU A 15 -3.79 26.83 8.11
N VAL A 16 -4.18 25.84 8.93
CA VAL A 16 -3.30 24.74 9.29
C VAL A 16 -2.88 24.05 7.99
N PRO A 17 -1.59 24.00 7.65
CA PRO A 17 -1.15 23.45 6.38
C PRO A 17 -1.39 21.94 6.36
N TYR A 18 -2.42 21.51 5.62
CA TYR A 18 -2.68 20.09 5.35
C TYR A 18 -1.60 19.53 4.45
N VAL A 19 -0.59 18.87 5.04
CA VAL A 19 0.50 18.20 4.31
C VAL A 19 -0.01 16.88 3.72
N SER A 20 -0.81 16.98 2.65
CA SER A 20 -1.39 15.86 1.92
C SER A 20 -0.39 15.21 0.93
N ALA A 21 0.90 15.23 1.25
CA ALA A 21 2.01 14.90 0.35
C ALA A 21 2.87 13.71 0.83
N HIS A 22 2.22 12.80 1.54
CA HIS A 22 2.73 11.55 2.12
C HIS A 22 1.61 10.50 2.03
N GLY A 23 1.89 9.20 2.13
CA GLY A 23 0.86 8.18 1.91
C GLY A 23 1.22 6.76 2.30
N PHE A 24 0.24 5.86 2.22
CA PHE A 24 0.29 4.50 2.75
C PHE A 24 -0.70 3.56 2.05
N VAL A 25 -0.49 2.24 2.18
CA VAL A 25 -1.48 1.24 1.75
C VAL A 25 -2.67 1.26 2.71
N ALA A 26 -3.83 1.68 2.23
CA ALA A 26 -5.06 1.80 3.01
C ALA A 26 -5.85 0.48 3.05
N ASP A 27 -5.80 -0.31 1.99
CA ASP A 27 -6.37 -1.67 1.94
C ASP A 27 -5.59 -2.55 0.94
N VAL A 28 -5.74 -3.87 1.11
CA VAL A 28 -5.26 -4.87 0.15
C VAL A 28 -6.37 -5.84 -0.22
N ALA A 29 -6.42 -6.27 -1.49
CA ALA A 29 -7.29 -7.35 -1.94
C ALA A 29 -6.46 -8.56 -2.37
N ILE A 30 -6.77 -9.74 -1.84
CA ILE A 30 -6.13 -11.02 -2.17
C ILE A 30 -7.18 -11.92 -2.82
N ASP A 31 -6.98 -12.26 -4.10
CA ASP A 31 -7.95 -13.00 -4.94
C ASP A 31 -9.38 -12.41 -4.87
N GLY A 32 -9.48 -11.09 -4.80
CA GLY A 32 -10.74 -10.34 -4.72
C GLY A 32 -11.33 -10.18 -3.31
N LYS A 33 -10.72 -10.77 -2.27
CA LYS A 33 -11.10 -10.52 -0.87
C LYS A 33 -10.29 -9.35 -0.30
N SER A 34 -10.97 -8.24 0.00
CA SER A 34 -10.39 -7.08 0.68
C SER A 34 -10.05 -7.35 2.15
N TYR A 35 -9.02 -6.64 2.63
CA TYR A 35 -8.59 -6.53 4.02
C TYR A 35 -8.20 -5.07 4.27
N ASP A 36 -8.93 -4.41 5.17
CA ASP A 36 -8.70 -3.00 5.49
C ASP A 36 -7.42 -2.81 6.31
N GLY A 37 -6.72 -1.71 6.07
CA GLY A 37 -5.57 -1.26 6.84
C GLY A 37 -5.95 -0.47 8.09
N ASN A 38 -5.06 -0.45 9.06
CA ASN A 38 -5.19 0.44 10.20
C ASN A 38 -4.92 1.89 9.79
N ALA A 39 -5.65 2.84 10.39
CA ALA A 39 -5.35 4.26 10.25
C ALA A 39 -3.95 4.57 10.81
N VAL A 40 -3.26 5.53 10.20
CA VAL A 40 -1.89 5.95 10.57
C VAL A 40 -1.88 6.47 12.01
N GLY A 41 -1.14 5.79 12.88
CA GLY A 41 -1.07 6.14 14.31
C GLY A 41 -0.35 5.09 15.17
N PRO A 42 -0.07 5.40 16.44
CA PRO A 42 0.67 4.51 17.34
C PRO A 42 -0.15 3.33 17.88
N SER A 43 -1.47 3.31 17.64
CA SER A 43 -2.39 2.32 18.18
C SER A 43 -3.29 1.79 17.06
N PRO A 44 -3.07 0.56 16.53
CA PRO A 44 -4.02 -0.07 15.63
C PRO A 44 -5.37 -0.27 16.32
N SER A 45 -6.46 -0.11 15.55
CA SER A 45 -7.85 -0.19 15.99
C SER A 45 -8.62 -1.37 15.37
N ILE A 46 -8.06 -2.03 14.36
CA ILE A 46 -8.64 -3.20 13.70
C ILE A 46 -7.62 -4.34 13.51
N ASP A 47 -8.14 -5.57 13.50
CA ASP A 47 -7.37 -6.76 13.15
C ASP A 47 -7.11 -6.80 11.63
N SER A 48 -5.88 -6.43 11.23
CA SER A 48 -5.46 -6.35 9.83
C SER A 48 -4.24 -7.24 9.55
N PRO A 49 -4.09 -7.78 8.31
CA PRO A 49 -2.83 -8.37 7.85
C PRO A 49 -1.82 -7.30 7.40
N ILE A 50 -2.24 -6.06 7.17
CA ILE A 50 -1.36 -4.94 6.86
C ILE A 50 -0.71 -4.49 8.17
N ARG A 51 0.62 -4.38 8.19
CA ARG A 51 1.37 -3.84 9.32
C ARG A 51 1.07 -2.35 9.47
N SER A 52 0.56 -1.95 10.64
CA SER A 52 0.24 -0.55 10.92
C SER A 52 1.50 0.29 11.07
N ILE A 53 1.44 1.54 10.62
CA ILE A 53 2.52 2.53 10.73
C ILE A 53 2.05 3.72 11.55
N ASN A 54 2.96 4.36 12.30
CA ASN A 54 2.60 5.53 13.12
C ASN A 54 2.83 6.87 12.41
N ASN A 55 3.47 6.85 11.25
CA ASN A 55 3.74 8.00 10.40
C ASN A 55 3.73 7.55 8.93
N ASN A 56 3.06 8.31 8.05
CA ASN A 56 2.96 8.03 6.60
C ASN A 56 4.04 8.74 5.76
N GLY A 57 4.90 9.54 6.40
CA GLY A 57 6.04 10.18 5.74
C GLY A 57 7.06 9.18 5.20
N PRO A 58 7.91 9.61 4.26
CA PRO A 58 8.89 8.73 3.63
C PRO A 58 10.00 8.33 4.60
N VAL A 59 10.46 7.09 4.47
CA VAL A 59 11.82 6.73 4.85
C VAL A 59 12.77 7.45 3.89
N LYS A 60 13.84 8.06 4.41
CA LYS A 60 14.79 8.90 3.64
C LYS A 60 16.20 8.33 3.53
N SER A 61 16.61 7.45 4.44
CA SER A 61 17.90 6.75 4.35
C SER A 61 17.71 5.30 3.92
N VAL A 62 18.55 4.82 3.01
CA VAL A 62 18.61 3.40 2.62
C VAL A 62 19.09 2.48 3.75
N THR A 63 19.71 3.04 4.80
CA THR A 63 20.21 2.30 5.97
C THR A 63 19.25 2.36 7.17
N ASP A 64 18.04 2.88 7.00
CA ASP A 64 17.05 3.02 8.09
C ASP A 64 16.30 1.68 8.29
N PRO A 65 16.25 1.11 9.51
CA PRO A 65 15.43 -0.08 9.82
C PRO A 65 13.97 0.02 9.36
N ASN A 66 13.38 1.23 9.35
CA ASN A 66 12.01 1.47 8.89
C ASN A 66 11.83 1.19 7.39
N LEU A 67 12.92 1.11 6.60
CA LEU A 67 12.87 0.70 5.19
C LEU A 67 12.26 -0.70 5.01
N ALA A 68 12.25 -1.54 6.05
CA ALA A 68 11.59 -2.84 6.01
C ALA A 68 10.08 -2.72 5.72
N CYS A 69 9.34 -1.98 6.57
CA CYS A 69 7.87 -2.01 6.60
C CYS A 69 7.17 -0.66 6.92
N GLY A 70 7.90 0.45 6.90
CA GLY A 70 7.38 1.81 7.12
C GLY A 70 7.73 2.39 8.49
N LEU A 71 7.51 3.70 8.66
CA LEU A 71 7.88 4.43 9.88
C LEU A 71 7.07 3.96 11.09
N GLY A 72 7.78 3.44 12.10
CA GLY A 72 7.17 2.91 13.32
C GLY A 72 6.26 1.71 13.07
N SER A 73 6.59 0.89 12.08
CA SER A 73 5.79 -0.28 11.68
C SER A 73 5.64 -1.30 12.82
N THR A 74 4.42 -1.78 13.05
CA THR A 74 4.12 -2.87 14.00
C THR A 74 3.40 -4.03 13.31
N ALA A 75 3.64 -5.25 13.79
CA ALA A 75 3.03 -6.45 13.22
C ALA A 75 1.49 -6.40 13.27
N GLY A 76 0.86 -6.90 12.21
CA GLY A 76 -0.60 -7.01 12.13
C GLY A 76 -1.12 -8.20 12.95
N ALA A 77 -2.35 -8.11 13.44
CA ALA A 77 -2.97 -9.19 14.22
C ALA A 77 -3.40 -10.39 13.35
N VAL A 78 -3.50 -10.22 12.03
CA VAL A 78 -3.94 -11.25 11.08
C VAL A 78 -2.77 -11.72 10.22
N VAL A 79 -2.78 -13.00 9.83
CA VAL A 79 -1.99 -13.52 8.71
C VAL A 79 -2.97 -14.03 7.66
N ALA A 80 -3.03 -13.36 6.51
CA ALA A 80 -4.07 -13.61 5.50
C ALA A 80 -3.75 -14.85 4.65
N PRO A 81 -4.70 -15.76 4.41
CA PRO A 81 -4.48 -16.89 3.51
C PRO A 81 -4.32 -16.42 2.07
N ALA A 82 -3.32 -16.99 1.38
CA ALA A 82 -3.10 -16.86 -0.06
C ALA A 82 -2.45 -18.16 -0.60
N ASN A 83 -2.25 -18.26 -1.90
CA ASN A 83 -1.60 -19.42 -2.55
C ASN A 83 -0.53 -18.94 -3.56
N PRO A 84 0.34 -19.82 -4.04
CA PRO A 84 1.11 -19.56 -5.26
C PRO A 84 0.16 -19.17 -6.41
N GLY A 85 0.55 -18.19 -7.23
CA GLY A 85 -0.28 -17.66 -8.31
C GLY A 85 -1.40 -16.69 -7.88
N SER A 86 -1.71 -16.59 -6.58
CA SER A 86 -2.71 -15.63 -6.04
C SER A 86 -2.40 -14.20 -6.48
N THR A 87 -3.45 -13.46 -6.80
CA THR A 87 -3.37 -12.06 -7.24
C THR A 87 -3.57 -11.15 -6.05
N ILE A 88 -2.66 -10.20 -5.85
CA ILE A 88 -2.72 -9.23 -4.75
C ILE A 88 -2.68 -7.80 -5.28
N SER A 89 -3.62 -6.99 -4.80
CA SER A 89 -3.80 -5.59 -5.13
C SER A 89 -3.57 -4.72 -3.89
N PHE A 90 -2.79 -3.66 -4.02
CA PHE A 90 -2.45 -2.69 -2.97
C PHE A 90 -3.03 -1.32 -3.31
N HIS A 91 -3.94 -0.81 -2.48
CA HIS A 91 -4.55 0.50 -2.68
C HIS A 91 -3.85 1.56 -1.84
N TRP A 92 -3.22 2.53 -2.50
CA TRP A 92 -2.44 3.59 -1.85
C TRP A 92 -3.22 4.91 -1.78
N LEU A 93 -3.31 5.48 -0.58
CA LEU A 93 -3.90 6.79 -0.33
C LEU A 93 -2.85 7.78 0.19
N SER A 94 -3.11 9.06 -0.04
CA SER A 94 -2.34 10.17 0.54
C SER A 94 -3.02 10.76 1.79
N GLY A 95 -2.25 11.50 2.58
CA GLY A 95 -2.75 12.24 3.74
C GLY A 95 -3.33 11.31 4.80
N ASN A 96 -4.51 11.65 5.30
CA ASN A 96 -5.21 10.96 6.38
C ASN A 96 -6.37 10.07 5.89
N ALA A 97 -6.29 9.58 4.64
CA ALA A 97 -7.28 8.68 4.01
C ALA A 97 -8.72 9.21 4.04
N LEU A 98 -8.90 10.52 3.81
CA LEU A 98 -10.23 11.05 3.50
C LEU A 98 -10.66 10.57 2.10
N PRO A 99 -11.96 10.34 1.85
CA PRO A 99 -12.45 9.86 0.56
C PRO A 99 -11.98 10.74 -0.61
N GLY A 100 -11.36 10.11 -1.61
CA GLY A 100 -10.79 10.78 -2.78
C GLY A 100 -9.33 11.24 -2.65
N GLN A 101 -8.66 11.03 -1.50
CA GLN A 101 -7.22 11.26 -1.36
C GLN A 101 -6.38 10.12 -1.95
N ASN A 102 -6.41 9.95 -3.27
CA ASN A 102 -5.48 9.07 -4.00
C ASN A 102 -4.02 9.44 -3.68
N TRP A 103 -3.10 8.51 -3.94
CA TRP A 103 -1.67 8.81 -4.02
C TRP A 103 -1.39 10.03 -4.93
N ILE A 104 -0.64 11.05 -4.46
CA ILE A 104 -0.43 12.28 -5.26
C ILE A 104 0.88 12.34 -6.07
N HIS A 105 1.84 11.43 -5.84
CA HIS A 105 3.12 11.50 -6.52
C HIS A 105 3.06 10.76 -7.86
N GLU A 106 3.56 11.38 -8.92
CA GLU A 106 3.42 10.88 -10.30
C GLU A 106 4.71 10.27 -10.87
N VAL A 107 5.77 10.16 -10.07
CA VAL A 107 7.14 10.05 -10.57
C VAL A 107 7.97 9.06 -9.74
N GLY A 108 8.23 7.90 -10.32
CA GLY A 108 9.11 6.87 -9.79
C GLY A 108 8.53 5.46 -9.91
N PRO A 109 9.31 4.42 -9.55
CA PRO A 109 8.89 3.04 -9.65
C PRO A 109 7.96 2.60 -8.51
N VAL A 110 7.44 1.38 -8.67
CA VAL A 110 6.83 0.56 -7.62
C VAL A 110 7.56 -0.78 -7.62
N LEU A 111 7.89 -1.32 -6.46
CA LEU A 111 8.57 -2.60 -6.32
C LEU A 111 7.83 -3.48 -5.31
N THR A 112 7.81 -4.79 -5.55
CA THR A 112 7.24 -5.76 -4.61
C THR A 112 8.24 -6.86 -4.30
N TYR A 113 8.45 -7.08 -2.99
CA TYR A 113 9.32 -8.09 -2.43
C TYR A 113 8.51 -9.05 -1.56
N MET A 114 9.01 -10.26 -1.35
CA MET A 114 8.55 -11.15 -0.29
C MET A 114 9.73 -11.53 0.61
N ALA A 115 9.44 -11.86 1.87
CA ALA A 115 10.40 -12.45 2.80
C ALA A 115 9.68 -13.50 3.65
N LYS A 116 10.28 -14.68 3.82
CA LYS A 116 9.70 -15.74 4.65
C LYS A 116 9.89 -15.39 6.13
N CYS A 117 8.84 -15.55 6.94
CA CYS A 117 8.84 -15.26 8.37
C CYS A 117 9.55 -16.39 9.13
N GLU A 118 10.85 -16.56 8.92
CA GLU A 118 11.59 -17.69 9.47
C GLU A 118 11.63 -17.72 11.00
N GLY A 119 11.58 -18.94 11.55
CA GLY A 119 11.63 -19.22 12.99
C GLY A 119 10.41 -18.80 13.84
N THR A 120 9.40 -18.12 13.28
CA THR A 120 8.20 -17.66 14.03
C THR A 120 7.00 -17.45 13.10
N THR A 121 5.89 -16.91 13.60
CA THR A 121 4.72 -16.53 12.81
C THR A 121 4.77 -15.04 12.43
N CYS A 122 4.20 -14.63 11.30
CA CYS A 122 4.36 -13.26 10.79
C CYS A 122 3.76 -12.18 11.70
N ASP A 123 2.80 -12.49 12.55
CA ASP A 123 2.28 -11.60 13.62
C ASP A 123 3.33 -11.31 14.72
N LYS A 124 4.48 -11.99 14.71
CA LYS A 124 5.58 -11.86 15.69
C LYS A 124 6.96 -11.67 15.06
N PHE A 125 7.06 -11.62 13.72
CA PHE A 125 8.34 -11.59 13.00
C PHE A 125 8.93 -10.17 12.95
N ASP A 126 10.18 -9.99 13.37
CA ASP A 126 10.92 -8.74 13.17
C ASP A 126 11.34 -8.62 11.69
N ALA A 127 10.87 -7.57 11.02
CA ALA A 127 11.17 -7.35 9.60
C ALA A 127 12.54 -6.66 9.38
N THR A 128 13.19 -6.15 10.43
CA THR A 128 14.46 -5.41 10.32
C THR A 128 15.51 -6.23 9.59
N ASN A 129 15.64 -7.50 9.96
CA ASN A 129 16.62 -8.45 9.39
C ASN A 129 15.97 -9.44 8.41
N ALA A 130 14.84 -9.07 7.80
CA ALA A 130 14.15 -9.92 6.83
C ALA A 130 15.01 -10.19 5.58
N GLN A 131 14.97 -11.44 5.11
CA GLN A 131 15.63 -11.90 3.89
C GLN A 131 14.68 -11.72 2.70
N TRP A 132 14.74 -10.57 2.05
CA TRP A 132 13.86 -10.18 0.94
C TRP A 132 14.29 -10.79 -0.39
N PHE A 133 13.31 -11.18 -1.20
CA PHE A 133 13.47 -11.47 -2.63
C PHE A 133 12.45 -10.65 -3.44
N LYS A 134 12.89 -10.05 -4.54
CA LYS A 134 12.02 -9.24 -5.41
C LYS A 134 11.15 -10.16 -6.27
N ILE A 135 9.85 -9.91 -6.32
CA ILE A 135 8.88 -10.68 -7.12
C ILE A 135 8.32 -9.90 -8.30
N ALA A 136 8.28 -8.57 -8.22
CA ALA A 136 7.81 -7.68 -9.28
C ALA A 136 8.41 -6.29 -9.14
N GLU A 137 8.55 -5.58 -10.26
CA GLU A 137 8.94 -4.17 -10.30
C GLU A 137 8.37 -3.50 -11.55
N ASP A 138 7.89 -2.27 -11.41
CA ASP A 138 7.30 -1.47 -12.49
C ASP A 138 7.86 -0.06 -12.44
N GLY A 139 8.39 0.42 -13.57
CA GLY A 139 9.01 1.73 -13.69
C GLY A 139 8.17 2.69 -14.51
N LYS A 140 8.65 3.04 -15.72
CA LYS A 140 7.88 3.79 -16.70
C LYS A 140 7.06 2.86 -17.58
N VAL A 141 5.78 3.16 -17.77
CA VAL A 141 4.87 2.40 -18.65
C VAL A 141 4.98 2.82 -20.13
N ASN A 142 5.65 3.94 -20.40
CA ASN A 142 6.06 4.41 -21.73
C ASN A 142 7.33 5.29 -21.58
N SER A 143 7.65 6.16 -22.53
CA SER A 143 8.85 7.03 -22.45
C SER A 143 8.79 8.08 -21.32
N THR A 144 7.61 8.52 -20.92
CA THR A 144 7.39 9.65 -19.98
C THR A 144 6.56 9.29 -18.75
N THR A 145 5.50 8.48 -18.88
CA THR A 145 4.59 8.13 -17.78
C THR A 145 5.18 7.06 -16.87
N TRP A 146 5.16 7.28 -15.55
CA TRP A 146 5.47 6.29 -14.53
C TRP A 146 4.22 5.50 -14.09
N VAL A 147 4.40 4.27 -13.61
CA VAL A 147 3.31 3.45 -13.03
C VAL A 147 2.59 4.17 -11.88
N GLN A 148 3.30 5.00 -11.10
CA GLN A 148 2.71 5.85 -10.07
C GLN A 148 1.64 6.80 -10.63
N LYS A 149 1.86 7.40 -11.81
CA LYS A 149 0.90 8.30 -12.46
C LYS A 149 -0.25 7.53 -13.11
N ASP A 150 0.07 6.47 -13.86
CA ASP A 150 -0.89 5.75 -14.71
C ASP A 150 -1.89 4.90 -13.89
N VAL A 151 -1.39 4.30 -12.81
CA VAL A 151 -2.16 3.38 -11.95
C VAL A 151 -2.54 4.09 -10.66
N ILE A 152 -1.56 4.46 -9.85
CA ILE A 152 -1.80 4.72 -8.42
C ILE A 152 -2.45 6.09 -8.19
N ALA A 153 -1.94 7.16 -8.80
CA ALA A 153 -2.52 8.49 -8.72
C ALA A 153 -3.88 8.58 -9.43
N ALA A 154 -4.11 7.73 -10.43
CA ALA A 154 -5.41 7.52 -11.06
C ALA A 154 -6.42 6.77 -10.16
N GLY A 155 -6.07 6.44 -8.91
CA GLY A 155 -6.96 5.80 -7.93
C GLY A 155 -7.18 4.31 -8.20
N LYS A 156 -6.25 3.66 -8.90
CA LYS A 156 -6.28 2.21 -9.14
C LYS A 156 -5.29 1.53 -8.18
N PRO A 157 -5.62 0.37 -7.60
CA PRO A 157 -4.66 -0.36 -6.80
C PRO A 157 -3.55 -0.97 -7.68
N TYR A 158 -2.30 -0.83 -7.24
CA TYR A 158 -1.18 -1.53 -7.86
C TYR A 158 -1.36 -3.03 -7.65
N THR A 159 -1.25 -3.83 -8.71
CA THR A 159 -1.63 -5.25 -8.67
C THR A 159 -0.52 -6.13 -9.22
N THR A 160 -0.20 -7.20 -8.50
CA THR A 160 0.84 -8.17 -8.85
C THR A 160 0.42 -9.60 -8.45
N LYS A 161 1.29 -10.59 -8.70
CA LYS A 161 1.04 -12.00 -8.40
C LYS A 161 2.09 -12.56 -7.44
N ILE A 162 1.63 -13.39 -6.52
CA ILE A 162 2.51 -14.28 -5.75
C ILE A 162 3.12 -15.30 -6.74
N PRO A 163 4.44 -15.55 -6.71
CA PRO A 163 5.08 -16.49 -7.62
C PRO A 163 4.44 -17.88 -7.64
N GLU A 164 4.38 -18.50 -8.82
CA GLU A 164 3.90 -19.87 -9.00
C GLU A 164 4.84 -20.89 -8.35
N ASN A 165 4.27 -21.96 -7.76
CA ASN A 165 4.98 -23.05 -7.07
C ASN A 165 5.91 -22.63 -5.90
N LEU A 166 5.79 -21.41 -5.38
CA LEU A 166 6.43 -20.99 -4.12
C LEU A 166 6.11 -21.95 -2.97
N GLU A 167 7.08 -22.27 -2.12
CA GLU A 167 6.86 -23.17 -0.98
C GLU A 167 5.78 -22.62 0.01
N PRO A 168 4.92 -23.49 0.57
CA PRO A 168 4.00 -23.11 1.64
C PRO A 168 4.72 -22.58 2.87
N GLY A 169 4.15 -21.57 3.52
CA GLY A 169 4.75 -20.92 4.69
C GLY A 169 4.14 -19.57 5.00
N GLN A 170 4.61 -18.92 6.06
CA GLN A 170 4.22 -17.54 6.35
C GLN A 170 5.26 -16.56 5.80
N TYR A 171 4.80 -15.51 5.14
CA TYR A 171 5.64 -14.51 4.48
C TYR A 171 5.14 -13.09 4.76
N LEU A 172 6.07 -12.15 4.85
CA LEU A 172 5.77 -10.75 4.55
C LEU A 172 5.81 -10.55 3.04
N ILE A 173 4.83 -9.81 2.50
CA ILE A 173 4.92 -9.18 1.19
C ILE A 173 5.06 -7.67 1.40
N ARG A 174 6.12 -7.08 0.84
CA ARG A 174 6.50 -5.68 0.96
C ARG A 174 6.28 -5.01 -0.38
N ASN A 175 5.22 -4.21 -0.50
CA ASN A 175 5.01 -3.33 -1.64
C ASN A 175 5.58 -1.95 -1.29
N GLU A 176 6.31 -1.34 -2.21
CA GLU A 176 7.00 -0.07 -1.99
C GLU A 176 6.82 0.87 -3.18
N ILE A 177 6.47 2.12 -2.88
CA ILE A 177 6.60 3.23 -3.81
C ILE A 177 7.92 3.95 -3.52
N ILE A 178 8.72 4.22 -4.55
CA ILE A 178 9.86 5.15 -4.44
C ILE A 178 9.52 6.42 -5.22
N SER A 179 9.20 7.51 -4.53
CA SER A 179 8.97 8.81 -5.16
C SER A 179 10.32 9.47 -5.48
N LEU A 180 10.51 9.82 -6.76
CA LEU A 180 11.76 10.37 -7.30
C LEU A 180 11.70 11.89 -7.52
N GLN A 181 10.66 12.55 -7.01
CA GLN A 181 10.41 14.00 -7.21
C GLN A 181 11.57 14.93 -6.81
N GLY A 182 12.44 14.49 -5.89
CA GLY A 182 13.65 15.21 -5.48
C GLY A 182 14.97 14.46 -5.74
N ALA A 183 14.94 13.30 -6.39
CA ALA A 183 16.03 12.31 -6.46
C ALA A 183 17.33 12.80 -7.15
N GLN A 184 17.29 13.92 -7.86
CA GLN A 184 18.49 14.59 -8.37
C GLN A 184 19.40 15.10 -7.24
N ASN A 185 18.84 15.31 -6.04
CA ASN A 185 19.57 15.70 -4.84
C ASN A 185 19.99 14.47 -4.00
N PRO A 186 21.17 14.47 -3.35
CA PRO A 186 21.53 13.46 -2.35
C PRO A 186 20.48 13.36 -1.24
N GLY A 187 19.97 12.15 -0.95
CA GLY A 187 18.88 11.95 0.01
C GLY A 187 17.51 12.49 -0.45
N GLY A 188 17.38 12.84 -1.73
CA GLY A 188 16.16 13.42 -2.29
C GLY A 188 15.05 12.41 -2.63
N ALA A 189 15.40 11.14 -2.88
CA ALA A 189 14.45 10.05 -3.07
C ALA A 189 13.63 9.78 -1.79
N GLU A 190 12.46 9.17 -1.96
CA GLU A 190 11.48 8.97 -0.89
C GLU A 190 10.90 7.57 -0.94
N PHE A 191 11.21 6.77 0.08
CA PHE A 191 10.83 5.36 0.16
C PHE A 191 9.57 5.22 1.02
N TYR A 192 8.51 4.67 0.44
CA TYR A 192 7.25 4.37 1.12
C TYR A 192 7.02 2.84 1.06
N PRO A 193 7.63 2.06 1.98
CA PRO A 193 7.37 0.63 2.08
C PRO A 193 6.17 0.32 2.98
N SER A 194 5.38 -0.69 2.59
CA SER A 194 4.28 -1.25 3.39
C SER A 194 4.32 -2.78 3.36
N CYS A 195 4.14 -3.42 4.51
CA CYS A 195 4.18 -4.87 4.65
C CYS A 195 2.80 -5.47 4.94
N THR A 196 2.43 -6.52 4.22
CA THR A 196 1.26 -7.36 4.47
C THR A 196 1.69 -8.77 4.86
N GLN A 197 0.98 -9.40 5.80
CA GLN A 197 1.30 -10.71 6.38
C GLN A 197 0.46 -11.80 5.70
N LEU A 198 1.12 -12.75 5.04
CA LEU A 198 0.50 -13.82 4.26
C LEU A 198 0.83 -15.20 4.82
N ASN A 199 -0.12 -16.13 4.67
CA ASN A 199 0.07 -17.57 4.88
C ASN A 199 -0.18 -18.28 3.55
N ILE A 200 0.91 -18.62 2.86
CA ILE A 200 0.92 -19.31 1.57
C ILE A 200 0.59 -20.79 1.77
N GLY A 201 -0.49 -21.24 1.12
CA GLY A 201 -0.91 -22.64 1.09
C GLY A 201 -0.36 -23.41 -0.12
N GLY A 202 -1.04 -24.51 -0.46
CA GLY A 202 -0.71 -25.35 -1.62
C GLY A 202 0.38 -26.39 -1.33
N ASN A 203 1.08 -26.80 -2.39
CA ASN A 203 2.11 -27.85 -2.39
C ASN A 203 3.32 -27.48 -3.25
N GLY A 204 3.60 -26.17 -3.38
CA GLY A 204 4.80 -25.67 -4.05
C GLY A 204 6.08 -26.13 -3.33
N ASN A 205 7.19 -26.12 -4.05
CA ASN A 205 8.49 -26.60 -3.57
C ASN A 205 9.66 -25.73 -4.07
N LEU A 206 9.35 -24.52 -4.56
CA LEU A 206 10.37 -23.59 -5.03
C LEU A 206 10.64 -22.49 -4.01
N VAL A 207 11.92 -22.12 -3.90
CA VAL A 207 12.48 -21.08 -3.04
C VAL A 207 13.21 -20.04 -3.89
N PRO A 208 13.36 -18.79 -3.44
CA PRO A 208 14.14 -17.79 -4.16
C PRO A 208 15.61 -18.18 -4.24
N ASN A 209 16.21 -18.06 -5.43
CA ASN A 209 17.62 -18.40 -5.68
C ASN A 209 18.62 -17.51 -4.92
N ALA A 210 18.18 -16.34 -4.45
CA ALA A 210 18.94 -15.39 -3.64
C ALA A 210 17.98 -14.56 -2.78
N THR A 211 18.47 -14.06 -1.64
CA THR A 211 17.75 -13.10 -0.79
C THR A 211 18.70 -11.99 -0.33
N THR A 212 18.15 -10.86 0.09
CA THR A 212 18.88 -9.63 0.43
C THR A 212 18.30 -9.02 1.71
N LYS A 213 19.14 -8.57 2.65
CA LYS A 213 18.68 -7.92 3.88
C LYS A 213 18.14 -6.53 3.60
N THR A 214 17.26 -6.03 4.45
CA THR A 214 16.71 -4.65 4.36
C THR A 214 17.78 -3.59 4.12
N ALA A 215 18.90 -3.63 4.86
CA ALA A 215 19.99 -2.66 4.75
C ALA A 215 20.85 -2.80 3.48
N ASP A 216 20.77 -3.95 2.80
CA ASP A 216 21.51 -4.27 1.58
C ASP A 216 20.62 -4.12 0.32
N LEU A 217 19.34 -3.73 0.47
CA LEU A 217 18.40 -3.57 -0.65
C LEU A 217 18.82 -2.46 -1.62
N TYR A 218 19.28 -1.32 -1.11
CA TYR A 218 19.57 -0.12 -1.91
C TYR A 218 20.82 0.61 -1.40
N ARG A 219 21.54 1.29 -2.31
CA ARG A 219 22.64 2.20 -1.97
C ARG A 219 22.25 3.63 -2.34
N ALA A 220 22.71 4.61 -1.57
CA ALA A 220 22.31 6.01 -1.73
C ALA A 220 22.81 6.69 -3.02
N ASP A 221 23.74 6.03 -3.73
CA ASP A 221 24.34 6.43 -5.00
C ASP A 221 23.94 5.52 -6.18
N ASP A 222 23.04 4.55 -5.98
CA ASP A 222 22.50 3.75 -7.09
C ASP A 222 21.79 4.64 -8.11
N SER A 223 21.95 4.35 -9.40
CA SER A 223 21.39 5.12 -10.52
C SER A 223 19.86 5.07 -10.62
N GLY A 224 19.21 4.19 -9.86
CA GLY A 224 17.77 4.20 -9.64
C GLY A 224 17.30 5.10 -8.48
N ILE A 225 18.21 5.47 -7.57
CA ILE A 225 17.93 6.21 -6.32
C ILE A 225 18.40 7.66 -6.41
N ARG A 226 19.58 7.92 -6.97
CA ARG A 226 20.11 9.27 -7.22
C ARG A 226 20.09 9.56 -8.71
N VAL A 227 19.05 10.24 -9.16
CA VAL A 227 18.70 10.35 -10.58
C VAL A 227 17.92 11.63 -10.89
N ASP A 228 18.26 12.30 -11.98
CA ASP A 228 17.37 13.29 -12.61
C ASP A 228 16.43 12.55 -13.56
N VAL A 229 15.13 12.62 -13.26
CA VAL A 229 14.04 11.97 -14.00
C VAL A 229 13.26 12.93 -14.90
N PHE A 230 13.61 14.22 -14.87
CA PHE A 230 12.97 15.31 -15.60
C PHE A 230 13.77 15.74 -16.83
N THR A 231 15.10 15.67 -16.75
CA THR A 231 15.99 15.83 -17.92
C THR A 231 16.03 14.55 -18.77
N PRO A 232 16.01 14.62 -20.11
CA PRO A 232 16.23 13.46 -20.97
C PRO A 232 17.60 12.81 -20.72
N GLY A 233 17.63 11.50 -20.52
CA GLY A 233 18.82 10.75 -20.15
C GLY A 233 18.76 9.27 -20.59
N PRO A 234 19.62 8.39 -20.04
CA PRO A 234 19.55 6.95 -20.30
C PRO A 234 18.24 6.33 -19.78
N PRO A 235 17.90 5.10 -20.19
CA PRO A 235 16.82 4.34 -19.57
C PRO A 235 16.98 4.26 -18.05
N TYR A 236 15.86 4.33 -17.32
CA TYR A 236 15.86 4.21 -15.87
C TYR A 236 16.30 2.81 -15.44
N VAL A 237 17.19 2.73 -14.46
CA VAL A 237 17.65 1.47 -13.87
C VAL A 237 16.86 1.23 -12.59
N MET A 238 16.17 0.09 -12.50
CA MET A 238 15.41 -0.28 -11.31
C MET A 238 16.38 -0.56 -10.14
N PRO A 239 16.13 -0.04 -8.93
CA PRO A 239 17.06 -0.18 -7.81
C PRO A 239 16.95 -1.55 -7.12
N GLY A 240 18.04 -1.98 -6.49
CA GLY A 240 18.12 -3.20 -5.70
C GLY A 240 18.25 -4.50 -6.51
N PRO A 241 18.07 -5.68 -5.87
CA PRO A 241 18.32 -6.98 -6.51
C PRO A 241 17.37 -7.23 -7.68
N PRO A 242 17.74 -8.05 -8.68
CA PRO A 242 16.82 -8.46 -9.76
C PRO A 242 15.61 -9.22 -9.19
N ILE A 243 14.54 -9.34 -10.00
CA ILE A 243 13.45 -10.29 -9.70
C ILE A 243 14.07 -11.69 -9.53
N ALA A 244 13.79 -12.34 -8.40
CA ALA A 244 14.40 -13.61 -8.05
C ALA A 244 13.86 -14.74 -8.93
N ALA A 245 14.75 -15.63 -9.37
CA ALA A 245 14.36 -16.89 -9.95
C ALA A 245 13.92 -17.84 -8.82
N LEU A 246 12.79 -18.52 -8.99
CA LEU A 246 12.40 -19.59 -8.08
C LEU A 246 13.01 -20.92 -8.54
N VAL A 247 13.68 -21.61 -7.62
CA VAL A 247 14.41 -22.87 -7.84
C VAL A 247 13.95 -23.92 -6.81
N PRO A 248 14.00 -25.23 -7.11
CA PRO A 248 13.60 -26.26 -6.16
C PRO A 248 14.40 -26.17 -4.85
N ASP A 249 13.74 -26.32 -3.71
CA ASP A 249 14.45 -26.48 -2.44
C ASP A 249 15.23 -27.80 -2.44
N ASN A 250 16.56 -27.68 -2.36
CA ASN A 250 17.49 -28.80 -2.28
C ASN A 250 17.96 -29.06 -0.84
N GLY A 251 17.30 -28.47 0.17
CA GLY A 251 17.66 -28.58 1.58
C GLY A 251 18.89 -27.75 1.98
N GLN A 252 19.34 -26.82 1.13
CA GLN A 252 20.45 -25.91 1.41
C GLN A 252 19.91 -24.61 1.99
N ASN A 253 19.80 -24.56 3.32
CA ASN A 253 19.38 -23.38 4.07
C ASN A 253 20.28 -22.17 3.76
N SER A 254 19.70 -21.10 3.20
CA SER A 254 20.43 -19.99 2.55
C SER A 254 21.10 -18.99 3.51
N ASP A 255 22.02 -19.45 4.35
CA ASP A 255 22.95 -18.60 5.09
C ASP A 255 24.26 -18.40 4.30
N SER A 256 24.20 -17.55 3.27
CA SER A 256 25.36 -17.10 2.50
C SER A 256 25.05 -15.79 1.77
N GLY A 257 25.20 -14.67 2.47
CA GLY A 257 25.05 -13.32 1.92
C GLY A 257 26.27 -12.84 1.12
N ASP A 258 26.75 -13.62 0.14
CA ASP A 258 27.89 -13.27 -0.70
C ASP A 258 27.44 -12.86 -2.11
N ASN A 259 27.16 -11.58 -2.29
CA ASN A 259 26.58 -11.01 -3.51
C ASN A 259 27.65 -10.69 -4.57
N THR A 260 28.42 -11.69 -5.00
CA THR A 260 29.52 -11.58 -5.97
C THR A 260 29.03 -11.49 -7.42
N SER A 261 28.28 -10.42 -7.73
CA SER A 261 27.97 -10.05 -9.11
C SER A 261 29.25 -9.66 -9.88
N PRO A 262 29.52 -10.21 -11.08
CA PRO A 262 30.74 -9.92 -11.81
C PRO A 262 30.69 -8.51 -12.44
N SER A 263 31.41 -7.57 -11.84
CA SER A 263 31.63 -6.24 -12.43
C SER A 263 32.31 -6.35 -13.79
N ALA A 264 31.57 -5.99 -14.85
CA ALA A 264 32.10 -5.86 -16.20
C ALA A 264 33.06 -4.66 -16.29
N SER A 265 34.35 -4.90 -16.04
CA SER A 265 35.39 -3.90 -16.17
C SER A 265 35.65 -3.58 -17.63
N SER A 266 35.38 -2.33 -18.03
CA SER A 266 35.72 -1.81 -19.34
C SER A 266 37.24 -1.76 -19.52
N GLN A 267 37.76 -2.41 -20.56
CA GLN A 267 39.14 -2.26 -21.02
C GLN A 267 39.17 -1.69 -22.45
N ASP A 268 40.05 -0.73 -22.65
CA ASP A 268 40.23 0.05 -23.88
C ASP A 268 41.03 -0.78 -24.92
N PRO A 269 40.65 -0.79 -26.22
CA PRO A 269 41.23 -1.71 -27.18
C PRO A 269 42.57 -1.21 -27.75
N SER A 270 43.67 -1.72 -27.22
CA SER A 270 44.99 -1.57 -27.86
C SER A 270 45.10 -2.46 -29.11
N SER A 271 45.84 -2.00 -30.12
CA SER A 271 45.69 -2.45 -31.51
C SER A 271 46.90 -3.23 -32.06
N ALA A 272 46.62 -4.32 -32.78
CA ALA A 272 47.61 -5.08 -33.54
C ALA A 272 47.03 -5.64 -34.86
N THR A 273 47.85 -5.55 -35.91
CA THR A 273 47.62 -5.75 -37.34
C THR A 273 47.24 -7.18 -37.81
N PRO A 274 46.77 -7.34 -39.07
CA PRO A 274 46.09 -8.57 -39.52
C PRO A 274 47.00 -9.65 -40.14
N SER A 275 46.40 -10.77 -40.52
CA SER A 275 46.94 -11.75 -41.48
C SER A 275 45.85 -12.26 -42.42
N THR A 276 46.23 -12.77 -43.60
CA THR A 276 45.38 -12.81 -44.80
C THR A 276 45.21 -14.21 -45.42
N SER A 277 44.33 -14.29 -46.43
CA SER A 277 44.02 -15.45 -47.30
C SER A 277 43.13 -16.55 -46.67
N ALA A 278 42.34 -17.33 -47.43
CA ALA A 278 42.17 -17.40 -48.88
C ALA A 278 40.69 -17.62 -49.32
N MET A 279 40.40 -17.48 -50.62
CA MET A 279 39.08 -17.73 -51.23
C MET A 279 38.96 -19.16 -51.81
N SER A 280 37.76 -19.77 -51.75
CA SER A 280 37.15 -20.49 -52.90
C SER A 280 35.68 -20.80 -52.56
N SER A 281 34.68 -20.19 -53.21
CA SER A 281 34.06 -20.55 -54.51
C SER A 281 32.89 -21.55 -54.39
N GLY A 282 31.70 -21.16 -54.83
CA GLY A 282 30.48 -21.98 -54.75
C GLY A 282 29.21 -21.32 -55.31
N SER A 283 29.20 -20.99 -56.61
CA SER A 283 27.98 -20.71 -57.39
C SER A 283 27.28 -22.03 -57.77
N VAL A 284 26.01 -22.13 -58.22
CA VAL A 284 25.00 -21.20 -58.81
C VAL A 284 23.59 -21.62 -58.26
N SER A 285 22.40 -21.08 -58.57
CA SER A 285 21.83 -20.10 -59.53
C SER A 285 20.47 -19.57 -59.00
N VAL A 286 19.72 -18.77 -59.78
CA VAL A 286 18.46 -18.11 -59.39
C VAL A 286 17.31 -18.38 -60.39
N ALA A 287 16.11 -18.64 -59.87
CA ALA A 287 14.77 -18.35 -60.43
C ALA A 287 13.75 -18.62 -59.30
N ASP A 288 12.84 -17.75 -58.84
CA ASP A 288 11.98 -16.72 -59.46
C ASP A 288 10.70 -17.25 -60.10
N ASN A 289 9.59 -17.22 -59.34
CA ASN A 289 8.32 -16.64 -59.78
C ASN A 289 7.29 -16.52 -58.64
N ALA A 290 6.34 -15.60 -58.80
CA ALA A 290 5.11 -15.49 -58.02
C ALA A 290 3.89 -15.50 -58.97
N PRO A 291 2.71 -15.06 -58.55
CA PRO A 291 1.74 -15.84 -57.78
C PRO A 291 0.52 -16.25 -58.64
N ASN A 292 -0.36 -17.11 -58.11
CA ASN A 292 -1.76 -17.08 -58.55
C ASN A 292 -2.75 -17.52 -57.44
N GLN A 293 -4.00 -17.07 -57.56
CA GLN A 293 -5.13 -17.45 -56.71
C GLN A 293 -6.07 -18.45 -57.42
N CYS A 294 -6.95 -19.07 -56.64
CA CYS A 294 -8.26 -19.51 -57.10
C CYS A 294 -9.31 -19.19 -56.02
N ALA A 295 -10.50 -18.78 -56.44
CA ALA A 295 -11.60 -18.37 -55.55
C ALA A 295 -12.89 -19.15 -55.89
N CYS A 296 -13.92 -19.04 -55.04
CA CYS A 296 -15.36 -18.86 -55.38
C CYS A 296 -16.27 -19.23 -54.19
N GLY A 297 -17.35 -18.47 -53.97
CA GLY A 297 -18.35 -18.79 -52.92
C GLY A 297 -19.26 -17.63 -52.51
N ASN A 298 -20.13 -17.16 -53.41
CA ASN A 298 -21.05 -16.05 -53.13
C ASN A 298 -22.20 -16.44 -52.17
N SER A 299 -22.71 -15.46 -51.40
CA SER A 299 -24.14 -15.05 -51.46
C SER A 299 -24.41 -13.73 -50.73
N GLN A 300 -25.22 -12.87 -51.35
CA GLN A 300 -25.71 -11.57 -50.86
C GLN A 300 -27.19 -11.43 -51.25
N PRO A 301 -28.04 -10.82 -50.41
CA PRO A 301 -28.84 -9.68 -50.90
C PRO A 301 -28.62 -8.39 -50.08
N ALA A 302 -28.81 -7.23 -50.70
CA ALA A 302 -28.75 -5.92 -50.08
C ALA A 302 -29.79 -4.96 -50.70
N ALA A 303 -30.27 -3.98 -49.90
CA ALA A 303 -31.09 -2.82 -50.32
C ALA A 303 -31.04 -1.76 -49.17
N SER A 304 -30.61 -0.52 -49.41
CA SER A 304 -31.39 0.65 -49.89
C SER A 304 -32.29 1.29 -48.81
N SER A 305 -32.41 2.62 -48.66
CA SER A 305 -31.76 3.77 -49.32
C SER A 305 -32.06 5.10 -48.59
N SER A 306 -31.30 6.17 -48.92
CA SER A 306 -31.72 7.61 -48.99
C SER A 306 -32.43 8.32 -47.82
N GLY A 307 -31.99 9.53 -47.44
CA GLY A 307 -32.88 10.50 -46.75
C GLY A 307 -32.26 11.64 -45.92
N THR A 308 -31.80 12.70 -46.60
CA THR A 308 -31.86 14.15 -46.25
C THR A 308 -32.12 14.70 -44.82
N ASP A 309 -31.44 15.81 -44.56
CA ASP A 309 -31.81 16.99 -43.75
C ASP A 309 -31.63 17.03 -42.22
N ALA A 310 -31.58 18.26 -41.70
CA ALA A 310 -31.11 18.62 -40.37
C ALA A 310 -32.05 19.62 -39.68
N ALA A 311 -32.11 19.58 -38.33
CA ALA A 311 -32.16 20.79 -37.48
C ALA A 311 -32.16 20.47 -35.97
N ALA A 312 -31.09 20.91 -35.29
CA ALA A 312 -31.06 21.70 -34.04
C ALA A 312 -31.86 21.33 -32.75
N ARG A 313 -31.29 21.80 -31.61
CA ARG A 313 -31.87 21.96 -30.25
C ARG A 313 -31.96 20.69 -29.38
N SER A 314 -31.77 20.75 -28.06
CA SER A 314 -31.13 21.77 -27.20
C SER A 314 -30.78 21.16 -25.83
N SER A 315 -29.71 21.64 -25.19
CA SER A 315 -29.39 21.32 -23.79
C SER A 315 -30.25 22.13 -22.80
N PRO A 316 -30.60 21.58 -21.63
CA PRO A 316 -31.12 22.35 -20.50
C PRO A 316 -29.98 22.84 -19.59
N THR A 317 -29.79 24.15 -19.50
CA THR A 317 -28.98 24.79 -18.44
C THR A 317 -29.92 25.31 -17.36
N VAL A 318 -29.66 24.99 -16.09
CA VAL A 318 -30.40 25.54 -14.94
C VAL A 318 -29.61 26.68 -14.30
N SER A 319 -30.13 27.90 -14.43
CA SER A 319 -29.53 29.11 -13.85
C SER A 319 -30.10 29.39 -12.46
N SER A 320 -29.24 29.76 -11.51
CA SER A 320 -29.65 30.31 -10.21
C SER A 320 -30.06 31.79 -10.34
N ALA A 321 -31.07 32.20 -9.58
CA ALA A 321 -31.46 33.60 -9.43
C ALA A 321 -31.90 33.87 -7.98
N SER A 322 -31.57 35.06 -7.47
CA SER A 322 -31.78 35.44 -6.06
C SER A 322 -32.84 36.52 -5.92
N SER A 323 -33.74 36.39 -4.93
CA SER A 323 -34.52 37.52 -4.41
C SER A 323 -35.00 37.26 -2.99
N SER A 324 -34.76 38.21 -2.08
CA SER A 324 -35.30 38.24 -0.72
C SER A 324 -36.74 38.78 -0.70
N PRO A 325 -37.50 38.61 0.40
CA PRO A 325 -37.62 39.73 1.34
C PRO A 325 -37.67 39.35 2.84
N THR A 326 -37.89 40.37 3.69
CA THR A 326 -38.13 40.41 5.15
C THR A 326 -39.43 39.68 5.58
N SER A 327 -39.76 39.42 6.87
CA SER A 327 -39.44 40.13 8.13
C SER A 327 -39.61 39.27 9.40
N GLU A 328 -39.09 39.80 10.54
CA GLU A 328 -39.49 39.62 11.96
C GLU A 328 -39.69 38.23 12.64
N GLY A 329 -39.29 38.14 13.91
CA GLY A 329 -39.79 37.14 14.88
C GLY A 329 -38.76 36.49 15.81
N GLY A 330 -38.71 36.92 17.09
CA GLY A 330 -37.96 36.29 18.19
C GLY A 330 -38.32 36.94 19.54
N PRO A 331 -37.67 36.63 20.68
CA PRO A 331 -36.57 35.67 20.91
C PRO A 331 -37.09 34.28 21.41
N ALA A 332 -36.80 33.63 22.56
CA ALA A 332 -36.02 33.90 23.79
C ALA A 332 -35.78 32.63 24.66
N ASN A 333 -35.08 32.83 25.79
CA ASN A 333 -34.91 31.97 26.99
C ASN A 333 -34.02 30.69 26.84
N ASP A 334 -33.13 30.35 27.78
CA ASP A 334 -32.77 31.02 29.05
C ASP A 334 -31.29 30.83 29.47
N ALA A 335 -30.74 31.89 30.10
CA ALA A 335 -29.98 31.95 31.36
C ALA A 335 -28.81 30.96 31.65
N GLN A 336 -27.55 31.43 31.77
CA GLN A 336 -26.85 31.85 33.02
C GLN A 336 -26.06 30.71 33.74
N SER A 337 -24.96 30.93 34.48
CA SER A 337 -24.13 32.14 34.76
C SER A 337 -22.73 31.74 35.30
N THR A 338 -21.69 32.58 35.08
CA THR A 338 -20.41 32.73 35.87
C THR A 338 -19.50 31.49 36.07
N GLY A 339 -18.16 31.57 36.15
CA GLY A 339 -17.19 32.66 36.40
C GLY A 339 -16.19 32.20 37.48
N LEU A 340 -14.93 32.64 37.61
CA LEU A 340 -14.11 33.68 36.97
C LEU A 340 -12.60 33.29 37.04
N ASP A 341 -11.72 34.15 36.51
CA ASP A 341 -10.28 33.93 36.25
C ASP A 341 -9.27 34.19 37.40
N ASP A 342 -8.19 33.38 37.37
CA ASP A 342 -6.74 33.72 37.46
C ASP A 342 -6.02 34.26 38.74
N SER A 343 -4.71 33.92 38.78
CA SER A 343 -3.55 34.62 39.35
C SER A 343 -3.07 34.45 40.81
N ALA A 344 -1.83 33.94 40.91
CA ALA A 344 -0.69 34.44 41.72
C ALA A 344 -0.32 33.86 43.13
N ASN A 345 0.78 33.06 43.11
CA ASN A 345 2.07 33.36 43.80
C ASN A 345 2.38 32.93 45.28
N VAL A 346 2.99 31.73 45.41
CA VAL A 346 4.32 31.45 46.08
C VAL A 346 4.45 31.33 47.64
N VAL A 347 5.41 30.47 48.05
CA VAL A 347 5.94 30.08 49.40
C VAL A 347 5.11 29.10 50.27
N GLY A 348 5.75 28.01 50.75
CA GLY A 348 5.56 27.58 52.15
C GLY A 348 5.46 26.08 52.52
N VAL A 349 6.60 25.45 52.81
CA VAL A 349 6.83 24.45 53.91
C VAL A 349 5.79 23.33 54.18
N ALA A 350 6.11 22.14 53.63
CA ALA A 350 6.18 20.82 54.30
C ALA A 350 5.26 20.39 55.49
N ALA A 351 4.61 19.21 55.28
CA ALA A 351 4.70 17.99 56.11
C ALA A 351 3.48 17.44 56.90
N THR A 352 3.50 16.10 57.05
CA THR A 352 2.85 15.23 58.07
C THR A 352 1.34 14.93 58.02
N THR A 353 1.02 13.76 57.46
CA THR A 353 0.20 12.65 58.04
C THR A 353 -1.04 12.93 58.90
N LEU A 354 -2.14 12.20 58.62
CA LEU A 354 -2.49 10.98 59.39
C LEU A 354 -3.64 10.16 58.77
N SER A 355 -3.79 8.91 59.23
CA SER A 355 -4.80 7.94 58.80
C SER A 355 -6.13 8.06 59.55
N GLY A 356 -7.20 7.42 59.07
CA GLY A 356 -8.47 7.32 59.78
C GLY A 356 -9.46 6.29 59.21
N ASP A 357 -9.35 5.04 59.66
CA ASP A 357 -10.41 4.02 59.50
C ASP A 357 -11.58 4.27 60.47
N ALA A 358 -12.81 4.01 60.02
CA ALA A 358 -13.92 3.55 60.87
C ALA A 358 -15.02 2.89 60.03
N SER A 359 -15.75 1.93 60.61
CA SER A 359 -16.75 1.08 59.94
C SER A 359 -18.05 0.96 60.76
N THR A 360 -18.98 0.07 60.35
CA THR A 360 -20.23 -0.35 61.05
C THR A 360 -21.43 0.64 60.98
N SER A 361 -22.72 0.22 61.00
CA SER A 361 -23.39 -1.09 60.76
C SER A 361 -24.93 -0.97 60.69
N SER A 362 -25.61 -1.91 60.01
CA SER A 362 -26.99 -2.45 60.24
C SER A 362 -28.16 -1.51 60.64
N SER A 363 -29.31 -1.49 59.95
CA SER A 363 -30.44 -2.47 60.05
C SER A 363 -31.57 -2.03 59.06
N ALA A 364 -32.37 -2.81 58.32
CA ALA A 364 -33.11 -4.09 58.47
C ALA A 364 -34.65 -3.91 58.69
N SER A 365 -35.48 -4.72 57.99
CA SER A 365 -36.97 -4.65 57.79
C SER A 365 -37.41 -3.74 56.62
N GLY A 366 -38.47 -3.98 55.82
CA GLY A 366 -39.54 -5.02 55.77
C GLY A 366 -40.88 -4.36 55.35
N VAL A 367 -41.86 -4.94 54.63
CA VAL A 367 -42.12 -6.29 54.10
C VAL A 367 -43.14 -6.20 52.91
N ASN A 368 -43.25 -7.23 52.06
CA ASN A 368 -44.31 -7.49 51.03
C ASN A 368 -44.34 -6.53 49.81
N GLY A 369 -44.71 -6.95 48.59
CA GLY A 369 -45.12 -8.26 48.06
C GLY A 369 -45.93 -8.09 46.74
N CYS A 370 -46.17 -9.08 45.87
CA CYS A 370 -45.72 -10.47 45.75
C CYS A 370 -45.98 -10.98 44.30
N GLY A 371 -45.21 -11.96 43.80
CA GLY A 371 -45.44 -12.59 42.48
C GLY A 371 -44.54 -13.82 42.25
N GLN A 372 -45.11 -14.97 41.88
CA GLN A 372 -44.39 -16.27 41.85
C GLN A 372 -44.00 -16.76 40.45
N SER A 373 -42.95 -17.59 40.43
CA SER A 373 -42.50 -18.40 39.28
C SER A 373 -43.34 -19.69 39.15
N PRO A 374 -43.14 -20.52 38.10
CA PRO A 374 -42.22 -21.65 38.30
C PRO A 374 -41.31 -21.97 37.09
N ALA A 375 -40.29 -22.79 37.34
CA ALA A 375 -39.24 -23.15 36.38
C ALA A 375 -39.16 -24.67 36.08
N SER A 376 -38.21 -25.07 35.22
CA SER A 376 -37.69 -26.44 34.96
C SER A 376 -38.39 -27.22 33.82
N ARG A 377 -37.69 -27.91 32.91
CA ARG A 377 -36.57 -28.87 33.13
C ARG A 377 -35.65 -29.03 31.91
N ARG A 378 -34.42 -29.53 32.15
CA ARG A 378 -33.53 -30.09 31.11
C ARG A 378 -34.06 -31.42 30.57
N ARG A 379 -33.77 -31.74 29.30
CA ARG A 379 -33.60 -33.12 28.80
C ARG A 379 -32.30 -33.23 27.99
N ARG A 380 -31.68 -34.41 28.05
CA ARG A 380 -30.42 -34.80 27.39
C ARG A 380 -30.76 -35.79 26.27
N PHE A 381 -30.25 -35.59 25.05
CA PHE A 381 -30.42 -36.54 23.94
C PHE A 381 -29.11 -37.23 23.58
N VAL A 382 -29.16 -38.52 23.27
CA VAL A 382 -27.98 -39.40 23.11
C VAL A 382 -28.34 -40.56 22.15
N ARG A 383 -27.40 -40.91 21.24
CA ARG A 383 -27.43 -42.09 20.33
C ARG A 383 -28.51 -42.05 19.22
N ARG A 384 -28.37 -42.78 18.10
CA ARG A 384 -27.32 -43.75 17.68
C ARG A 384 -27.13 -43.75 16.16
N SER A 385 -25.96 -44.20 15.69
CA SER A 385 -25.71 -44.57 14.30
C SER A 385 -26.48 -45.84 13.90
N ALA A 386 -26.74 -46.02 12.60
CA ALA A 386 -27.12 -47.27 11.99
C ALA A 386 -26.32 -47.49 10.70
N SER A 387 -25.83 -48.70 10.50
CA SER A 387 -25.28 -49.18 9.22
C SER A 387 -25.90 -50.54 8.91
N SER A 388 -26.19 -50.79 7.64
CA SER A 388 -26.72 -52.06 7.17
C SER A 388 -26.38 -52.23 5.69
N GLY A 389 -25.40 -53.09 5.41
CA GLY A 389 -25.15 -53.64 4.07
C GLY A 389 -25.54 -55.11 4.04
N HIS A 390 -26.12 -55.54 2.93
CA HIS A 390 -26.26 -56.89 2.36
C HIS A 390 -26.52 -56.64 0.86
N ALA A 391 -26.11 -57.49 -0.09
CA ALA A 391 -25.43 -58.79 0.03
C ALA A 391 -24.22 -58.86 -0.91
#